data_AF-A0A7X7A0C4-F1
#
_entry.id   AF-A0A7X7A0C4-F1
#
_cell.length_a   1.000
_cell.length_b   1.000
_cell.length_c   1.000
_cell.angle_alpha   90.00
_cell.angle_beta   90.00
_cell.angle_gamma   90.00
#
_symmetry.space_group_name_H-M   'P 1'
#
loop_
_entity.id
_entity.type
_entity.pdbx_description
1 polymer ?
#
loop_
_entity_poly.entity_id
_entity_poly.type
_entity_poly.pdbx_seq_one_letter_code
_entity_poly.pdbx_strand_id
1 'polypeptide(L)'
;KCCFEISAELGYKVKEKFPDFYNIITPWKKGFLWDLPNTNRQALLKMGIREDHVIVSNLCTVCNSEDFFSYRRDKGKTGRMAAIIRLRY
;
A
#
# COMPACT_ATOMS: atom_id res chain seq x y z
N LYS A 1 -0.08 -3.24 10.53
CA LYS A 1 -0.79 -2.14 9.82
C LYS A 1 -0.18 -0.79 10.21
N CYS A 2 0.56 -0.17 9.30
CA CYS A 2 1.23 1.14 9.40
C CYS A 2 1.59 1.51 7.93
N CYS A 3 1.87 2.73 7.48
CA CYS A 3 1.86 4.06 8.08
C CYS A 3 1.35 5.06 7.03
N PHE A 4 0.47 4.63 6.13
CA PHE A 4 0.00 5.48 5.03
C PHE A 4 -1.24 6.25 5.47
N GLU A 5 -1.00 7.28 6.27
CA GLU A 5 -2.02 8.23 6.69
C GLU A 5 -2.47 9.08 5.49
N ILE A 6 -3.78 9.11 5.28
CA ILE A 6 -4.45 9.89 4.25
C ILE A 6 -5.53 10.77 4.86
N SER A 7 -5.87 11.86 4.16
CA SER A 7 -6.95 12.76 4.57
C SER A 7 -8.30 12.04 4.58
N ALA A 8 -9.26 12.57 5.34
CA ALA A 8 -10.63 12.07 5.33
C ALA A 8 -11.24 12.10 3.92
N GLU A 9 -11.03 13.19 3.18
CA GLU A 9 -11.49 13.35 1.79
C GLU A 9 -10.96 12.23 0.89
N LEU A 10 -9.66 11.94 0.95
CA LEU A 10 -9.08 10.85 0.15
C LEU A 10 -9.62 9.49 0.62
N GLY A 11 -9.80 9.29 1.92
CA GLY A 11 -10.40 8.06 2.46
C GLY A 11 -11.81 7.81 1.93
N TYR A 12 -12.64 8.84 1.78
CA TYR A 12 -13.97 8.71 1.18
C TYR A 12 -13.89 8.34 -0.31
N LYS A 13 -12.98 8.97 -1.07
CA LYS A 13 -12.72 8.61 -2.47
C LYS A 13 -12.26 7.16 -2.61
N VAL A 14 -11.45 6.65 -1.67
CA VAL A 14 -11.03 5.24 -1.64
C VAL A 14 -12.23 4.32 -1.42
N LYS A 15 -13.14 4.64 -0.48
CA LYS A 15 -14.37 3.85 -0.27
C LYS A 15 -15.26 3.82 -1.50
N GLU A 16 -15.46 4.97 -2.14
CA GLU A 16 -16.26 5.08 -3.36
C GLU A 16 -15.65 4.29 -4.52
N LYS A 17 -14.33 4.36 -4.68
CA LYS A 17 -13.62 3.67 -5.76
C LYS A 17 -13.55 2.16 -5.57
N PHE A 18 -13.49 1.69 -4.33
CA PHE A 18 -13.33 0.27 -3.98
C PHE A 18 -14.44 -0.18 -3.00
N PRO A 19 -15.71 -0.14 -3.42
CA PRO A 19 -16.85 -0.38 -2.52
C PRO A 19 -16.89 -1.81 -1.98
N ASP A 20 -16.42 -2.78 -2.76
CA ASP A 20 -16.42 -4.20 -2.38
C ASP A 20 -15.16 -4.62 -1.61
N PHE A 21 -14.21 -3.70 -1.40
CA PHE A 21 -12.93 -4.05 -0.79
C PHE A 21 -13.01 -3.91 0.72
N TYR A 22 -12.67 -4.98 1.43
CA TYR A 22 -12.79 -5.06 2.88
C TYR A 22 -11.46 -4.78 3.58
N ASN A 23 -11.52 -4.16 4.75
CA ASN A 23 -10.35 -3.91 5.61
C ASN A 23 -9.18 -3.15 4.94
N ILE A 24 -9.41 -2.44 3.84
CA ILE A 24 -8.39 -1.66 3.12
C ILE A 24 -8.11 -0.29 3.74
N ILE A 25 -9.02 0.24 4.54
CA ILE A 25 -8.82 1.49 5.28
C ILE A 25 -9.27 1.33 6.73
N THR A 26 -8.66 2.09 7.62
CA THR A 26 -8.98 2.06 9.06
C THR A 26 -8.99 3.48 9.60
N PRO A 27 -9.99 3.91 10.41
CA PRO A 27 -10.02 5.25 10.99
C PRO A 27 -8.73 5.57 11.75
N TRP A 28 -8.21 6.78 11.58
CA TRP A 28 -6.97 7.20 12.21
C TRP A 28 -6.89 8.71 12.35
N LYS A 29 -6.85 9.20 13.61
CA LYS A 29 -6.82 10.64 13.93
C LYS A 29 -7.92 11.41 13.18
N LYS A 30 -7.54 12.35 12.30
CA LYS A 30 -8.45 13.17 11.48
C LYS A 30 -8.69 12.60 10.07
N GLY A 31 -8.23 11.37 9.81
CA GLY A 31 -8.32 10.73 8.50
C GLY A 31 -8.32 9.22 8.63
N PHE A 32 -7.56 8.55 7.77
CA PHE A 32 -7.53 7.10 7.70
C PHE A 32 -6.09 6.60 7.50
N LEU A 33 -5.83 5.37 7.92
CA LEU A 33 -4.71 4.57 7.44
C LEU A 33 -5.18 3.76 6.25
N TRP A 34 -4.48 3.85 5.12
CA TRP A 34 -4.76 3.07 3.93
C TRP A 34 -3.77 1.92 3.76
N ASP A 35 -4.32 0.71 3.76
CA ASP A 35 -3.63 -0.53 3.44
C ASP A 35 -3.55 -0.73 1.92
N LEU A 36 -2.55 -0.07 1.30
CA LEU A 36 -2.26 -0.22 -0.12
C LEU A 36 -1.95 -1.68 -0.54
N PRO A 37 -1.14 -2.45 0.22
CA PRO A 37 -0.89 -3.86 -0.11
C PRO A 37 -2.18 -4.69 -0.17
N ASN A 38 -3.07 -4.58 0.83
CA ASN A 38 -4.34 -5.29 0.83
C ASN A 38 -5.28 -4.83 -0.30
N THR A 39 -5.27 -3.53 -0.63
CA THR A 39 -6.02 -2.97 -1.77
C THR A 39 -5.58 -3.63 -3.08
N ASN A 40 -4.27 -3.68 -3.34
CA ASN A 40 -3.74 -4.32 -4.54
C ASN A 40 -3.98 -5.83 -4.54
N ARG A 41 -3.83 -6.50 -3.39
CA ARG A 41 -4.15 -7.92 -3.26
C ARG A 41 -5.58 -8.22 -3.68
N GLN A 42 -6.56 -7.49 -3.15
CA GLN A 42 -7.97 -7.69 -3.51
C GLN A 42 -8.25 -7.37 -4.97
N ALA A 43 -7.59 -6.37 -5.54
CA ALA A 43 -7.67 -6.09 -6.97
C ALA A 43 -7.18 -7.27 -7.83
N LEU A 44 -6.03 -7.86 -7.48
CA LEU A 44 -5.48 -9.03 -8.19
C LEU A 44 -6.40 -10.25 -8.08
N LEU A 45 -6.95 -10.52 -6.89
CA LEU A 45 -7.91 -11.62 -6.70
C LEU A 45 -9.20 -11.40 -7.50
N LYS A 46 -9.73 -10.17 -7.54
CA LYS A 46 -10.92 -9.81 -8.35
C LYS A 46 -10.67 -9.97 -9.85
N MET A 47 -9.42 -9.88 -10.30
CA MET A 47 -9.01 -10.17 -11.69
C MET A 47 -8.84 -11.66 -11.98
N GLY A 48 -9.06 -12.55 -11.00
CA GLY A 48 -8.98 -14.00 -11.17
C GLY A 48 -7.60 -14.61 -10.89
N ILE A 49 -6.64 -13.83 -10.36
CA ILE A 49 -5.37 -14.41 -9.90
C ILE A 49 -5.64 -15.22 -8.63
N ARG A 50 -5.17 -16.46 -8.61
CA ARG A 50 -5.32 -17.35 -7.45
C ARG A 50 -4.60 -16.79 -6.23
N GLU A 51 -5.17 -17.00 -5.07
CA GLU A 51 -4.63 -16.51 -3.80
C GLU A 51 -3.20 -17.02 -3.51
N ASP A 52 -2.92 -18.27 -3.86
CA ASP A 52 -1.60 -18.89 -3.70
C ASP A 52 -0.55 -18.38 -4.70
N HIS A 53 -0.96 -17.58 -5.69
CA HIS A 53 -0.06 -16.90 -6.63
C HIS A 53 0.20 -15.43 -6.23
N VAL A 54 -0.34 -14.95 -5.10
CA VAL A 54 -0.14 -13.57 -4.62
C VAL A 54 0.62 -13.58 -3.30
N ILE A 55 1.87 -13.12 -3.34
CA ILE A 55 2.70 -12.93 -2.15
C ILE A 55 2.67 -11.45 -1.76
N VAL A 56 2.27 -11.16 -0.52
CA VAL A 56 2.32 -9.81 0.05
C VAL A 56 3.56 -9.71 0.93
N SER A 57 4.44 -8.76 0.60
CA SER A 57 5.58 -8.43 1.45
C SER A 57 5.11 -7.71 2.72
N ASN A 58 5.66 -8.11 3.87
CA ASN A 58 5.41 -7.46 5.17
C ASN A 58 6.32 -6.24 5.41
N LEU A 59 7.09 -5.81 4.40
CA LEU A 59 8.01 -4.69 4.50
C LEU A 59 7.29 -3.35 4.38
N CYS A 60 7.70 -2.38 5.19
CA CYS A 60 7.19 -1.01 5.16
C CYS A 60 8.33 -0.01 4.99
N THR A 61 8.30 0.79 3.93
CA THR A 61 9.35 1.77 3.63
C THR A 61 9.45 2.88 4.67
N VAL A 62 8.37 3.18 5.41
CA VAL A 62 8.38 4.14 6.52
C VAL A 62 9.06 3.53 7.75
N CYS A 63 8.70 2.29 8.12
CA CYS A 63 9.17 1.64 9.35
C CYS A 63 10.63 1.16 9.27
N ASN A 64 11.10 0.76 8.08
CA ASN A 64 12.42 0.16 7.90
C ASN A 64 13.36 1.23 7.32
N SER A 65 13.83 2.14 8.17
CA SER A 65 14.65 3.30 7.76
C SER A 65 16.04 2.96 7.28
N GLU A 66 16.63 1.88 7.82
CA GLU A 66 17.98 1.46 7.48
C GLU A 66 18.05 0.88 6.06
N ASP A 67 16.95 0.27 5.60
CA ASP A 67 16.92 -0.46 4.32
C ASP A 67 16.23 0.30 3.18
N PHE A 68 15.38 1.28 3.49
CA PHE A 68 14.53 1.94 2.48
C PHE A 68 14.47 3.47 2.59
N PHE A 69 14.55 4.13 1.42
CA PHE A 69 14.09 5.50 1.28
C PHE A 69 12.56 5.59 1.45
N SER A 70 12.07 6.65 2.09
CA SER A 70 10.63 6.88 2.20
C SER A 70 10.31 8.37 2.10
N TYR A 71 9.62 8.74 1.00
CA TYR A 71 9.18 10.11 0.75
C TYR A 71 8.36 10.68 1.91
N ARG A 72 7.51 9.86 2.54
CA ARG A 72 6.63 10.28 3.64
C ARG A 72 7.42 10.60 4.91
N ARG A 73 8.28 9.66 5.35
CA ARG A 73 9.17 9.83 6.52
C ARG A 73 10.14 11.00 6.31
N ASP A 74 10.77 11.05 5.14
CA ASP A 74 11.87 11.95 4.82
C ASP A 74 11.37 13.31 4.26
N LYS A 75 10.07 13.58 4.39
CA LYS A 75 9.41 14.85 4.03
C LYS A 75 9.77 15.34 2.62
N GLY A 76 9.79 14.40 1.69
CA GLY A 76 10.01 14.64 0.27
C GLY A 76 11.46 14.75 -0.20
N LYS A 77 12.44 14.85 0.70
CA LYS A 77 13.87 14.93 0.37
C LYS A 77 14.56 13.60 0.64
N THR A 78 14.55 12.70 -0.35
CA THR A 78 15.09 11.34 -0.21
C THR A 78 15.37 10.70 -1.57
N GLY A 79 16.12 9.60 -1.59
CA GLY A 79 16.40 8.80 -2.78
C GLY A 79 15.19 7.97 -3.24
N ARG A 80 15.42 7.03 -4.16
CA ARG A 80 14.39 6.10 -4.65
C ARG A 80 14.99 4.70 -4.77
N MET A 81 14.18 3.69 -4.47
CA MET A 81 14.48 2.30 -4.80
C MET A 81 13.92 1.96 -6.18
N ALA A 82 14.39 0.85 -6.76
CA ALA A 82 13.85 0.26 -7.98
C ALA A 82 13.46 -1.20 -7.71
N ALA A 83 12.36 -1.65 -8.34
CA ALA A 83 12.00 -3.06 -8.42
C ALA A 83 12.21 -3.53 -9.87
N ILE A 84 12.94 -4.62 -10.06
CA ILE A 84 13.36 -5.12 -11.38
C ILE A 84 12.93 -6.57 -11.53
N ILE A 85 12.32 -6.89 -12.66
CA ILE A 85 12.00 -8.27 -13.07
C ILE A 85 12.52 -8.49 -14.49
N ARG A 86 13.12 -9.65 -14.75
CA ARG A 86 13.57 -10.05 -16.08
C ARG A 86 13.31 -11.52 -16.32
N LEU A 87 13.10 -11.87 -17.58
CA LEU A 87 13.24 -13.25 -18.03
C LEU A 87 14.73 -13.59 -18.11
N ARG A 88 15.06 -14.82 -17.74
CA ARG A 88 16.39 -15.39 -17.97
C ARG A 88 16.28 -16.20 -19.26
N TYR A 89 16.75 -15.61 -20.35
CA TYR A 89 16.97 -16.31 -21.61
C TYR A 89 18.28 -17.09 -21.54
#